data_AF-G2HH87-F1
#
_entry.id   AF-G2HH87-F1
#
_cell.length_a   1.000
_cell.length_b   1.000
_cell.length_c   1.000
_cell.angle_alpha   90.00
_cell.angle_beta   90.00
_cell.angle_gamma   90.00
#
_symmetry.space_group_name_H-M   'P 1'
#
loop_
_entity.id
_entity.type
_entity.pdbx_description
1 polymer ?
#
loop_
_entity_poly.entity_id
_entity_poly.type
_entity_poly.pdbx_seq_one_letter_code
_entity_poly.pdbx_strand_id
1 'polypeptide(L)'
;MSSFVEPPGTMKKLFRVENWPDDALLAKPKVSKSCLICVKDSYTDFHVDCGGASAWYHVLKGEQTFYLIRLASVDISCMSAGGLPLTTARCSLLTRFTNATIAS
;
A
#
# COMPACT_ATOMS: atom_id res chain seq x y z
N MET A 1 4.90 -18.01 -8.49
CA MET A 1 5.33 -16.90 -7.60
C MET A 1 4.51 -16.80 -6.33
N SER A 2 3.18 -16.80 -6.38
CA SER A 2 2.31 -16.68 -5.18
C SER A 2 2.55 -17.73 -4.08
N SER A 3 3.11 -18.90 -4.41
CA SER A 3 3.47 -19.99 -3.49
C SER A 3 4.68 -19.71 -2.59
N PHE A 4 5.51 -18.72 -2.92
CA PHE A 4 6.74 -18.40 -2.16
C PHE A 4 6.55 -17.30 -1.10
N VAL A 5 5.41 -16.60 -1.13
CA VAL A 5 5.15 -15.44 -0.26
C VAL A 5 3.80 -15.64 0.41
N GLU A 6 3.80 -15.83 1.72
CA GLU A 6 2.59 -15.98 2.53
C GLU A 6 2.39 -14.76 3.42
N PRO A 7 1.17 -14.17 3.47
CA PRO A 7 0.89 -13.05 4.37
C PRO A 7 1.03 -13.45 5.84
N PRO A 8 1.42 -12.52 6.74
CA PRO A 8 1.44 -12.78 8.17
C PRO A 8 0.10 -13.30 8.68
N GLY A 9 0.12 -14.23 9.64
CA GLY A 9 -1.10 -14.87 10.17
C GLY A 9 -2.14 -13.89 10.71
N THR A 10 -1.71 -12.74 11.24
CA THR A 10 -2.60 -11.65 11.66
C THR A 10 -3.36 -11.03 10.48
N MET A 11 -2.69 -10.80 9.36
CA MET A 11 -3.33 -10.23 8.16
C MET A 11 -4.34 -11.21 7.55
N LYS A 12 -4.06 -12.53 7.57
CA LYS A 12 -5.03 -13.54 7.13
C LYS A 12 -6.34 -13.53 7.94
N LYS A 13 -6.29 -13.16 9.22
CA LYS A 13 -7.49 -13.04 10.09
C LYS A 13 -8.22 -11.71 9.91
N LEU A 14 -7.48 -10.64 9.60
CA LEU A 14 -8.01 -9.28 9.51
C LEU A 14 -8.55 -8.93 8.11
N PHE A 15 -7.93 -9.45 7.06
CA PHE A 15 -8.31 -9.13 5.69
C PHE A 15 -9.61 -9.83 5.29
N ARG A 16 -10.67 -9.04 5.12
CA ARG A 16 -11.99 -9.48 4.61
C ARG A 16 -11.90 -10.26 3.29
N VAL A 17 -10.87 -10.01 2.49
CA VAL A 17 -10.61 -10.76 1.24
C VAL A 17 -10.28 -12.22 1.53
N GLU A 18 -9.55 -12.57 2.60
CA GLU A 18 -9.24 -13.98 2.87
C GLU A 18 -10.50 -14.74 3.30
N ASN A 19 -11.38 -14.09 4.08
CA ASN A 19 -12.70 -14.60 4.50
C ASN A 19 -13.84 -14.26 3.51
N TRP A 20 -13.55 -14.24 2.20
CA TRP A 20 -14.59 -14.00 1.18
C TRP A 20 -15.53 -15.22 1.06
N PRO A 21 -16.87 -15.03 1.00
CA PRO A 21 -17.81 -16.15 0.87
C PRO A 21 -17.68 -16.89 -0.46
N ASP A 22 -17.75 -18.22 -0.43
CA ASP A 22 -17.67 -19.09 -1.61
C ASP A 22 -18.95 -19.05 -2.47
N ASP A 23 -20.09 -18.69 -1.87
CA ASP A 23 -21.40 -18.51 -2.51
C ASP A 23 -21.61 -17.10 -3.09
N ALA A 24 -20.58 -16.24 -3.05
CA ALA A 24 -20.67 -14.88 -3.57
C ALA A 24 -20.92 -14.86 -5.10
N LEU A 25 -21.96 -14.12 -5.52
CA LEU A 25 -22.21 -13.81 -6.93
C LEU A 25 -21.08 -13.02 -7.62
N LEU A 26 -20.16 -12.46 -6.82
CA LEU A 26 -19.00 -11.69 -7.28
C LEU A 26 -17.70 -12.44 -6.95
N ALA A 27 -16.80 -12.48 -7.94
CA ALA A 27 -15.51 -13.14 -7.81
C ALA A 27 -14.64 -12.53 -6.68
N LYS A 28 -13.96 -13.41 -5.93
CA LYS A 28 -13.02 -13.05 -4.86
C LYS A 28 -11.97 -12.02 -5.34
N PRO A 29 -11.85 -10.83 -4.71
CA PRO A 29 -10.86 -9.83 -5.09
C PRO A 29 -9.42 -10.34 -4.99
N LYS A 30 -8.61 -10.17 -6.04
CA LYS A 30 -7.21 -10.65 -6.10
C LYS A 30 -6.21 -9.55 -5.74
N VAL A 31 -6.28 -9.08 -4.49
CA VAL A 31 -5.48 -7.92 -4.01
C VAL A 31 -4.57 -8.21 -2.80
N SER A 32 -4.53 -9.44 -2.29
CA SER A 32 -3.77 -9.77 -1.06
C SER A 32 -2.27 -10.01 -1.24
N LYS A 33 -1.76 -10.09 -2.48
CA LYS A 33 -0.33 -10.25 -2.79
C LYS A 33 0.06 -9.35 -3.96
N SER A 34 0.97 -8.41 -3.73
CA SER A 34 1.60 -7.56 -4.75
C SER A 34 3.12 -7.62 -4.61
N CYS A 35 3.84 -7.42 -5.72
CA CYS A 35 5.30 -7.35 -5.74
C CYS A 35 5.71 -5.99 -6.32
N LEU A 36 6.49 -5.23 -5.57
CA LEU A 36 7.01 -3.93 -5.97
C LEU A 36 8.50 -4.05 -6.29
N ILE A 37 8.88 -3.65 -7.50
CA ILE A 37 10.27 -3.58 -7.96
C ILE A 37 10.49 -2.13 -8.39
N CYS A 38 11.37 -1.42 -7.71
CA CYS A 38 11.59 0.01 -7.94
C CYS A 38 13.09 0.31 -7.93
N VAL A 39 13.49 1.26 -8.79
CA VAL A 39 14.88 1.73 -8.86
C VAL A 39 15.13 2.83 -7.82
N LYS A 40 16.40 3.12 -7.54
CA LYS A 40 16.78 4.21 -6.64
C LYS A 40 16.16 5.54 -7.12
N ASP A 41 15.76 6.36 -6.17
CA ASP A 41 15.12 7.66 -6.36
C ASP A 41 13.73 7.60 -7.04
N SER A 42 13.13 6.40 -7.19
CA SER A 42 11.72 6.25 -7.54
C SER A 42 10.80 6.88 -6.49
N TYR A 43 9.70 7.47 -6.97
CA TYR A 43 8.74 8.25 -6.20
C TYR A 43 7.31 7.81 -6.53
N THR A 44 6.46 7.65 -5.52
CA THR A 44 5.01 7.51 -5.69
C THR A 44 4.34 8.58 -4.85
N ASP A 45 3.54 9.44 -5.48
CA ASP A 45 2.96 10.62 -4.83
C ASP A 45 1.94 10.26 -3.73
N PHE A 46 1.52 11.26 -2.96
CA PHE A 46 0.52 11.11 -1.91
C PHE A 46 -0.82 10.56 -2.44
N HIS A 47 -1.16 9.32 -2.07
CA HIS A 47 -2.37 8.63 -2.52
C HIS A 47 -3.02 7.80 -1.41
N VAL A 48 -4.35 7.79 -1.34
CA VAL A 48 -5.11 6.87 -0.48
C VAL A 48 -5.29 5.54 -1.21
N ASP A 49 -5.03 4.43 -0.53
CA ASP A 49 -5.22 3.07 -1.08
C ASP A 49 -6.65 2.85 -1.58
N CYS A 50 -6.78 2.15 -2.72
CA CYS A 50 -8.06 1.92 -3.39
C CYS A 50 -9.14 1.36 -2.44
N GLY A 51 -10.28 2.04 -2.36
CA GLY A 51 -11.38 1.66 -1.46
C GLY A 51 -11.12 1.91 0.02
N GLY A 52 -10.09 2.70 0.39
CA GLY A 52 -9.69 2.90 1.78
C GLY A 52 -9.08 1.66 2.42
N ALA A 53 -8.50 0.77 1.61
CA ALA A 53 -7.91 -0.48 2.08
C ALA A 53 -6.74 -0.23 3.05
N SER A 54 -6.48 -1.20 3.94
CA SER A 54 -5.27 -1.22 4.75
C SER A 54 -4.24 -2.14 4.11
N ALA A 55 -3.04 -1.62 3.86
CA ALA A 55 -1.94 -2.37 3.25
C ALA A 55 -0.95 -2.96 4.26
N TRP A 56 -0.15 -3.93 3.79
CA TRP A 56 1.01 -4.47 4.49
C TRP A 56 2.21 -4.48 3.53
N TYR A 57 3.36 -3.99 4.00
CA TYR A 57 4.59 -3.94 3.24
C TYR A 57 5.70 -4.72 3.92
N HIS A 58 6.51 -5.40 3.12
CA HIS A 58 7.75 -6.03 3.55
C HIS A 58 8.84 -5.75 2.52
N VAL A 59 9.89 -5.04 2.93
CA VAL A 59 11.04 -4.74 2.09
C VAL A 59 11.98 -5.94 2.12
N LEU A 60 12.02 -6.71 1.03
CA LEU A 60 12.91 -7.87 0.92
C LEU A 60 14.38 -7.46 0.75
N LYS A 61 14.63 -6.39 -0.01
CA LYS A 61 15.97 -5.84 -0.26
C LYS A 61 15.88 -4.36 -0.67
N GLY A 62 16.90 -3.57 -0.31
CA GLY A 62 16.90 -2.12 -0.51
C GLY A 62 16.24 -1.36 0.64
N GLU A 63 15.78 -0.14 0.38
CA GLU A 63 15.14 0.72 1.39
C GLU A 63 13.95 1.48 0.78
N GLN A 64 12.85 1.56 1.55
CA GLN A 64 11.61 2.23 1.17
C GLN A 64 11.19 3.17 2.31
N THR A 65 11.22 4.48 2.07
CA THR A 65 10.77 5.50 3.03
C THR A 65 9.29 5.83 2.79
N PHE A 66 8.49 5.81 3.85
CA PHE A 66 7.06 6.14 3.85
C PHE A 66 6.78 7.41 4.66
N TYR A 67 6.07 8.39 4.09
CA TYR A 67 5.70 9.62 4.81
C TYR A 67 4.21 9.58 5.22
N LEU A 68 3.96 9.69 6.55
CA LEU A 68 2.66 9.39 7.20
C LEU A 68 2.16 10.46 8.23
N ILE A 69 2.24 11.78 7.99
CA ILE A 69 1.13 12.56 7.40
C ILE A 69 -0.28 11.96 7.83
N ARG A 70 -1.24 12.60 8.58
CA ARG A 70 -2.47 12.03 9.34
C ARG A 70 -3.97 12.37 8.93
N LEU A 71 -4.93 11.41 8.70
CA LEU A 71 -6.22 11.65 7.96
C LEU A 71 -7.23 12.51 8.70
N ALA A 72 -7.28 12.43 10.03
CA ALA A 72 -8.17 13.26 10.85
C ALA A 72 -7.86 14.78 10.76
N SER A 73 -6.80 15.18 10.06
CA SER A 73 -6.42 16.58 9.84
C SER A 73 -6.45 17.02 8.38
N VAL A 74 -7.10 16.28 7.48
CA VAL A 74 -7.29 16.68 6.06
C VAL A 74 -8.71 16.34 5.61
N ASP A 75 -9.31 17.28 4.88
CA ASP A 75 -10.51 17.01 4.10
C ASP A 75 -10.12 16.20 2.85
N ILE A 76 -10.77 15.06 2.61
CA ILE A 76 -10.49 14.21 1.45
C ILE A 76 -10.69 14.98 0.12
N SER A 77 -11.52 16.05 0.13
CA SER A 77 -11.70 16.93 -1.02
C SER A 77 -10.40 17.52 -1.57
N CYS A 78 -9.47 17.97 -0.71
CA CYS A 78 -8.25 18.64 -1.16
C CYS A 78 -7.16 17.69 -1.68
N MET A 79 -7.30 16.38 -1.43
CA MET A 79 -6.53 15.36 -2.16
C MET A 79 -7.05 15.14 -3.59
N SER A 80 -8.37 15.24 -3.80
CA SER A 80 -8.96 15.08 -5.14
C SER A 80 -8.72 16.28 -6.07
N ALA A 81 -8.48 17.46 -5.50
CA ALA A 81 -8.34 18.72 -6.24
C ALA A 81 -6.94 18.98 -6.82
N GLY A 82 -5.98 18.06 -6.66
CA GLY A 82 -4.60 18.22 -7.14
C GLY A 82 -3.83 19.38 -6.49
N GLY A 83 -4.34 19.91 -5.36
CA GLY A 83 -3.87 21.15 -4.76
C GLY A 83 -3.82 21.08 -3.24
N LEU A 84 -2.70 20.60 -2.70
CA LEU A 84 -2.32 20.81 -1.30
C LEU A 84 -0.83 21.15 -1.17
N PRO A 85 -0.48 22.16 -0.35
CA PRO A 85 0.91 22.43 0.00
C PRO A 85 1.43 21.44 1.06
N LEU A 86 2.28 20.50 0.62
CA LEU A 86 3.38 19.83 1.36
C LEU A 86 3.17 19.24 2.78
N THR A 87 1.97 19.25 3.39
CA THR A 87 1.79 18.85 4.81
C THR A 87 0.45 18.15 5.17
N THR A 88 0.55 16.88 5.60
CA THR A 88 -0.31 16.15 6.59
C THR A 88 -1.66 15.45 6.19
N ALA A 89 -1.73 14.07 6.09
CA ALA A 89 -2.90 13.13 5.97
C ALA A 89 -2.61 11.56 5.88
N ARG A 90 -3.21 10.61 6.67
CA ARG A 90 -2.84 9.15 6.82
C ARG A 90 -3.98 8.26 6.31
N CYS A 91 -3.86 7.44 5.28
CA CYS A 91 -2.65 6.96 4.64
C CYS A 91 -2.56 7.56 3.23
N SER A 92 -1.92 8.72 3.09
CA SER A 92 -1.35 9.08 1.80
C SER A 92 0.09 8.59 1.74
N LEU A 93 0.33 7.50 1.02
CA LEU A 93 1.61 6.79 1.09
C LEU A 93 2.63 7.36 0.11
N LEU A 94 3.17 8.55 0.41
CA LEU A 94 4.35 9.03 -0.29
C LEU A 94 5.48 8.03 -0.04
N THR A 95 5.96 7.44 -1.12
CA THR A 95 7.00 6.42 -1.13
C THR A 95 8.22 6.95 -1.85
N ARG A 96 9.39 6.92 -1.19
CA ARG A 96 10.68 7.18 -1.82
C ARG A 96 11.59 5.96 -1.67
N PHE A 97 12.11 5.46 -2.78
CA PHE A 97 13.07 4.35 -2.79
C PHE A 97 14.49 4.91 -2.71
N THR A 98 15.07 4.92 -1.51
CA THR A 98 16.34 5.59 -1.20
C THR A 98 17.55 4.74 -1.57
N ASN A 99 17.42 3.41 -1.59
CA ASN A 99 18.45 2.49 -2.04
C ASN A 99 17.85 1.29 -2.77
N ALA A 100 18.36 0.98 -3.97
CA ALA A 100 17.94 -0.16 -4.79
C ALA A 100 19.12 -1.13 -4.97
N THR A 101 19.31 -2.01 -4.00
CA THR A 101 20.36 -3.02 -4.05
C THR A 101 19.89 -4.22 -4.88
N ILE A 102 20.29 -4.29 -6.14
CA ILE A 102 20.00 -5.45 -7.01
C ILE A 102 20.52 -6.73 -6.33
N ALA A 103 19.76 -7.82 -6.37
CA ALA A 103 20.26 -9.15 -6.04
C ALA A 103 21.04 -9.68 -7.26
N SER A 104 22.36 -9.70 -7.11
CA SER A 104 23.29 -10.51 -7.92
C SER A 104 23.05 -12.00 -7.65
#